data_AF-A0A7S2MRZ6-F1
#
_entry.id   AF-A0A7S2MRZ6-F1
#
_cell.length_a   1.000
_cell.length_b   1.000
_cell.length_c   1.000
_cell.angle_alpha   90.00
_cell.angle_beta   90.00
_cell.angle_gamma   90.00
#
_symmetry.space_group_name_H-M   'P 1'
#
loop_
_entity.id
_entity.type
_entity.pdbx_description
1 polymer ?
#
loop_
_entity_poly.entity_id
_entity_poly.type
_entity_poly.pdbx_seq_one_letter_code
_entity_poly.pdbx_strand_id
1 'polypeptide(L)'
;KANTAAPPLPPGLAPAVPPPARLHILTLHAQASHAGWQNTAGEDRYRTTRLGQMRQLARVLRQEAGDGEAVLAFGDFNFDARDLDELVLHQAQLAAGTGRSRAALDVVRATFGGHPATYGARDAAGAPLE
;
A
#
# COMPACT_ATOMS: atom_id res chain seq x y z
N LYS A 1 -8.22 37.82 -56.95
CA LYS A 1 -7.77 37.22 -55.67
C LYS A 1 -8.88 36.28 -55.20
N ALA A 2 -8.71 34.98 -55.41
CA ALA A 2 -9.72 33.98 -55.06
C ALA A 2 -9.62 33.67 -53.55
N ASN A 3 -10.75 33.73 -52.86
CA ASN A 3 -10.88 33.43 -51.43
C ASN A 3 -11.16 31.93 -51.28
N THR A 4 -10.13 31.12 -51.05
CA THR A 4 -10.26 29.69 -50.74
C THR A 4 -10.68 29.54 -49.29
N ALA A 5 -11.99 29.46 -49.04
CA ALA A 5 -12.54 29.02 -47.77
C ALA A 5 -12.10 27.57 -47.51
N ALA A 6 -11.45 27.33 -46.37
CA ALA A 6 -11.08 25.99 -45.94
C ALA A 6 -12.34 25.12 -45.74
N PRO A 7 -12.29 23.82 -46.08
CA PRO A 7 -13.43 22.94 -45.91
C PRO A 7 -13.76 22.76 -44.41
N PRO A 8 -15.05 22.61 -44.05
CA PRO A 8 -15.45 22.39 -42.67
C PRO A 8 -14.90 21.05 -42.15
N LEU A 9 -14.41 21.06 -40.91
CA LEU A 9 -13.92 19.86 -40.22
C LEU A 9 -15.04 18.82 -40.07
N PRO A 10 -14.74 17.52 -40.25
CA PRO A 10 -15.74 16.47 -40.12
C PRO A 10 -16.28 16.40 -38.68
N PRO A 11 -17.61 16.27 -38.49
CA PRO A 11 -18.20 16.09 -37.18
C PRO A 11 -17.84 14.68 -36.67
N GLY A 12 -16.94 14.61 -35.68
CA GLY A 12 -16.55 13.30 -35.11
C GLY A 12 -15.37 13.28 -34.14
N LEU A 13 -14.65 14.38 -33.96
CA LEU A 13 -13.50 14.44 -33.04
C LEU A 13 -13.77 15.40 -31.87
N ALA A 14 -14.94 15.29 -31.24
CA ALA A 14 -15.05 15.81 -29.88
C ALA A 14 -14.06 15.00 -29.02
N PRO A 15 -13.07 15.63 -28.36
CA PRO A 15 -12.16 14.89 -27.49
C PRO A 15 -13.01 14.19 -26.43
N ALA A 16 -12.95 12.87 -26.37
CA ALA A 16 -13.61 12.11 -25.33
C ALA A 16 -13.09 12.64 -23.99
N VAL A 17 -13.99 13.23 -23.20
CA VAL A 17 -13.64 13.66 -21.84
C VAL A 17 -13.21 12.38 -21.11
N PRO A 18 -11.95 12.28 -20.65
CA PRO A 18 -11.51 11.10 -19.95
C PRO A 18 -12.40 10.90 -18.71
N PRO A 19 -12.74 9.66 -18.37
CA PRO A 19 -13.55 9.39 -17.19
C PRO A 19 -12.88 10.01 -15.95
N PRO A 20 -13.65 10.46 -14.96
CA PRO A 20 -13.11 11.05 -13.75
C PRO A 20 -12.15 10.07 -13.06
N ALA A 21 -10.93 10.52 -12.79
CA ALA A 21 -9.95 9.73 -12.06
C ALA A 21 -10.41 9.55 -10.61
N ARG A 22 -10.38 8.31 -10.12
CA ARG A 22 -10.71 7.97 -8.73
C ARG A 22 -9.42 7.64 -7.97
N LEU A 23 -9.24 8.29 -6.83
CA LEU A 23 -8.15 8.02 -5.88
C LEU A 23 -8.77 7.49 -4.59
N HIS A 24 -8.36 6.28 -4.21
CA HIS A 24 -8.70 5.67 -2.93
C HIS A 24 -7.59 5.92 -1.93
N ILE A 25 -7.93 6.49 -0.78
CA ILE A 25 -6.97 6.79 0.28
C ILE A 25 -7.35 5.96 1.50
N LEU A 26 -6.42 5.14 1.98
CA LEU A 26 -6.61 4.30 3.15
C LEU A 26 -5.53 4.59 4.18
N THR A 27 -5.96 4.80 5.41
CA THR A 27 -5.08 4.97 6.57
C THR A 27 -5.14 3.73 7.44
N LEU A 28 -3.99 3.10 7.69
CA LEU A 28 -3.89 1.96 8.58
C LEU A 28 -3.31 2.39 9.94
N HIS A 29 -3.95 1.92 11.01
CA HIS A 29 -3.40 1.93 12.36
C HIS A 29 -3.45 0.50 12.88
N ALA A 30 -2.48 -0.31 12.45
CA ALA A 30 -2.36 -1.69 12.91
C ALA A 30 -2.07 -1.67 14.42
N GLN A 31 -3.09 -2.00 15.23
CA GLN A 31 -2.86 -2.17 16.66
C GLN A 31 -1.98 -3.41 16.86
N ALA A 32 -0.80 -3.25 17.46
CA ALA A 32 -0.31 -4.27 18.40
C ALA A 32 -1.08 -4.04 19.69
N SER A 33 -1.99 -4.93 20.06
CA SER A 33 -2.37 -4.96 21.47
C SER A 33 -1.16 -5.46 22.26
N HIS A 34 -0.41 -4.55 22.87
CA HIS A 34 0.39 -4.86 24.04
C HIS A 34 -0.53 -4.80 25.26
N ALA A 35 -0.74 -5.94 25.91
CA ALA A 35 -1.32 -5.97 27.24
C ALA A 35 -0.32 -6.64 28.21
N GLY A 36 0.68 -5.85 28.61
CA GLY A 36 1.40 -6.01 29.88
C GLY A 36 2.48 -7.09 30.00
N TRP A 37 3.20 -7.02 31.12
CA TRP A 37 4.30 -7.86 31.63
C TRP A 37 4.12 -9.39 31.48
N GLN A 38 2.91 -9.88 31.17
CA GLN A 38 2.57 -11.32 31.09
C GLN A 38 2.25 -11.77 29.66
N ASN A 39 3.01 -11.29 28.68
CA ASN A 39 2.77 -11.63 27.30
C ASN A 39 3.35 -13.01 26.94
N THR A 40 2.57 -14.06 27.16
CA THR A 40 2.89 -15.45 26.79
C THR A 40 2.59 -15.77 25.32
N ALA A 41 2.02 -14.81 24.59
CA ALA A 41 1.83 -14.91 23.15
C ALA A 41 3.15 -14.55 22.46
N GLY A 42 4.03 -15.54 22.25
CA GLY A 42 5.31 -15.34 21.56
C GLY A 42 5.19 -14.67 20.18
N GLU A 43 6.32 -14.22 19.64
CA GLU A 43 6.50 -13.51 18.37
C GLU A 43 5.63 -14.03 17.20
N ASP A 44 5.42 -15.35 17.13
CA ASP A 44 4.59 -16.00 16.10
C ASP A 44 3.12 -15.55 16.10
N ARG A 45 2.54 -15.29 17.28
CA ARG A 45 1.14 -14.83 17.38
C ARG A 45 1.01 -13.39 16.90
N TYR A 46 2.02 -12.58 17.15
CA TYR A 46 2.10 -11.20 16.67
C TYR A 46 2.22 -11.15 15.15
N ARG A 47 3.17 -11.91 14.61
CA ARG A 47 3.33 -12.06 13.16
C ARG A 47 2.03 -12.52 12.49
N THR A 48 1.36 -13.51 13.06
CA THR A 48 0.08 -14.01 12.54
C THR A 48 -1.01 -12.92 12.53
N THR A 49 -1.08 -12.11 13.57
CA THR A 49 -2.06 -11.00 13.68
C THR A 49 -1.80 -9.93 12.62
N ARG A 50 -0.54 -9.49 12.45
CA ARG A 50 -0.15 -8.49 11.45
C ARG A 50 -0.40 -8.97 10.01
N LEU A 51 -0.06 -10.22 9.71
CA LEU A 51 -0.40 -10.84 8.42
C LEU A 51 -1.91 -10.99 8.22
N GLY A 52 -2.69 -11.19 9.30
CA GLY A 52 -4.15 -11.13 9.29
C GLY A 52 -4.68 -9.76 8.88
N GLN A 53 -4.12 -8.68 9.46
CA GLN A 53 -4.47 -7.30 9.12
C GLN A 53 -4.15 -6.97 7.66
N MET A 54 -3.01 -7.44 7.12
CA MET A 54 -2.68 -7.27 5.70
C MET A 54 -3.70 -7.94 4.77
N ARG A 55 -4.17 -9.14 5.13
CA ARG A 55 -5.23 -9.84 4.37
C ARG A 55 -6.57 -9.10 4.41
N GLN A 56 -6.92 -8.51 5.55
CA GLN A 56 -8.11 -7.68 5.68
C GLN A 56 -8.02 -6.43 4.81
N LEU A 57 -6.88 -5.71 4.86
CA LEU A 57 -6.62 -4.57 3.99
C LEU A 57 -6.74 -4.95 2.51
N ALA A 58 -6.13 -6.06 2.11
CA ALA A 58 -6.19 -6.55 0.74
C ALA A 58 -7.64 -6.85 0.28
N ARG A 59 -8.46 -7.43 1.17
CA ARG A 59 -9.88 -7.67 0.90
C ARG A 59 -10.66 -6.36 0.70
N VAL A 60 -10.45 -5.36 1.56
CA VAL A 60 -11.09 -4.04 1.43
C VAL A 60 -10.70 -3.41 0.09
N LEU A 61 -9.41 -3.39 -0.23
CA LEU A 61 -8.92 -2.85 -1.50
C LEU A 61 -9.55 -3.52 -2.72
N ARG A 62 -9.72 -4.85 -2.68
CA ARG A 62 -10.37 -5.60 -3.76
C ARG A 62 -11.86 -5.25 -3.92
N GLN A 63 -12.54 -4.89 -2.84
CA GLN A 63 -13.96 -4.54 -2.85
C GLN A 63 -14.18 -3.10 -3.31
N GLU A 64 -13.31 -2.19 -2.88
CA GLU A 64 -13.50 -0.75 -3.06
C GLU A 64 -12.83 -0.20 -4.33
N ALA A 65 -11.71 -0.77 -4.76
CA ALA A 65 -10.90 -0.24 -5.86
C ALA A 65 -10.72 -1.25 -7.00
N GLY A 66 -11.21 -0.93 -8.19
CA GLY A 66 -11.03 -1.75 -9.40
C GLY A 66 -9.56 -1.81 -9.85
N ASP A 67 -9.17 -2.82 -10.62
CA ASP A 67 -7.82 -2.89 -11.19
C ASP A 67 -7.58 -1.69 -12.12
N GLY A 68 -6.42 -1.04 -11.99
CA GLY A 68 -6.10 0.21 -12.69
C GLY A 68 -6.51 1.50 -11.98
N GLU A 69 -7.34 1.45 -10.93
CA GLU A 69 -7.62 2.63 -10.10
C GLU A 69 -6.42 2.98 -9.19
N ALA A 70 -6.26 4.27 -8.86
CA ALA A 70 -5.19 4.71 -7.98
C ALA A 70 -5.55 4.45 -6.51
N VAL A 71 -4.62 3.86 -5.77
CA VAL A 71 -4.77 3.55 -4.34
C VAL A 71 -3.53 4.04 -3.61
N LEU A 72 -3.74 4.81 -2.55
CA LEU A 72 -2.70 5.20 -1.58
C LEU A 72 -3.06 4.59 -0.22
N ALA A 73 -2.25 3.65 0.25
CA ALA A 73 -2.33 3.10 1.59
C ALA A 73 -1.13 3.59 2.41
N PHE A 74 -1.37 4.22 3.55
CA PHE A 74 -0.33 4.72 4.43
C PHE A 74 -0.74 4.63 5.90
N GLY A 75 0.22 4.79 6.80
CA GLY A 75 0.00 4.73 8.24
C GLY A 75 0.95 3.76 8.92
N ASP A 76 0.55 3.31 10.11
CA ASP A 76 1.34 2.38 10.91
C ASP A 76 0.90 0.94 10.62
N PHE A 77 1.79 0.19 9.97
CA PHE A 77 1.61 -1.25 9.70
C PHE A 77 2.24 -2.12 10.78
N ASN A 78 2.98 -1.51 11.71
CA ASN A 78 3.53 -2.13 12.91
C ASN A 78 4.45 -3.35 12.66
N PHE A 79 5.25 -3.30 11.59
CA PHE A 79 6.29 -4.28 11.26
C PHE A 79 7.65 -3.59 11.01
N ASP A 80 8.79 -4.28 11.17
CA ASP A 80 10.11 -3.70 10.83
C ASP A 80 10.28 -3.73 9.31
N ALA A 81 10.09 -2.59 8.64
CA ALA A 81 10.30 -2.54 7.20
C ALA A 81 11.78 -2.68 6.79
N ARG A 82 12.72 -2.61 7.73
CA ARG A 82 14.15 -2.93 7.50
C ARG A 82 14.44 -4.42 7.59
N ASP A 83 13.57 -5.21 8.24
CA ASP A 83 13.59 -6.65 8.10
C ASP A 83 13.00 -7.00 6.74
N LEU A 84 13.88 -7.37 5.80
CA LEU A 84 13.48 -7.67 4.43
C LEU A 84 12.56 -8.89 4.35
N ASP A 85 12.72 -9.87 5.24
CA ASP A 85 11.88 -11.06 5.25
C ASP A 85 10.49 -10.70 5.76
N GLU A 86 10.40 -9.90 6.82
CA GLU A 86 9.11 -9.39 7.31
C GLU A 86 8.42 -8.51 6.26
N LEU A 87 9.14 -7.58 5.62
CA LEU A 87 8.63 -6.71 4.57
C LEU A 87 8.08 -7.52 3.38
N VAL A 88 8.86 -8.47 2.86
CA VAL A 88 8.46 -9.30 1.71
C VAL A 88 7.20 -10.10 2.04
N LEU A 89 7.10 -10.66 3.25
CA LEU A 89 5.91 -11.39 3.67
C LEU A 89 4.65 -10.51 3.71
N HIS A 90 4.73 -9.31 4.28
CA HIS A 90 3.59 -8.40 4.34
C HIS A 90 3.16 -7.93 2.93
N GLN A 91 4.13 -7.58 2.08
CA GLN A 91 3.88 -7.22 0.69
C GLN A 91 3.26 -8.38 -0.11
N ALA A 92 3.71 -9.61 0.11
CA ALA A 92 3.15 -10.80 -0.53
C ALA A 92 1.70 -11.04 -0.13
N GLN A 93 1.34 -10.85 1.15
CA GLN A 93 -0.06 -10.96 1.60
C GLN A 93 -0.95 -9.92 0.92
N LEU A 94 -0.47 -8.68 0.78
CA LEU A 94 -1.20 -7.62 0.09
C LEU A 94 -1.38 -7.93 -1.41
N ALA A 95 -0.30 -8.33 -2.07
CA ALA A 95 -0.32 -8.68 -3.50
C ALA A 95 -1.29 -9.84 -3.78
N ALA A 96 -1.23 -10.90 -2.98
CA ALA A 96 -2.10 -12.07 -3.14
C ALA A 96 -3.59 -11.74 -2.92
N GLY A 97 -3.90 -10.86 -1.96
CA GLY A 97 -5.30 -10.58 -1.59
C GLY A 97 -6.00 -9.53 -2.45
N THR A 98 -5.25 -8.59 -3.04
CA THR A 98 -5.82 -7.47 -3.81
C THR A 98 -6.30 -7.86 -5.21
N GLY A 99 -5.70 -8.88 -5.82
CA GLY A 99 -6.04 -9.32 -7.18
C GLY A 99 -5.66 -8.30 -8.28
N ARG A 100 -4.79 -7.34 -7.96
CA ARG A 100 -4.32 -6.32 -8.91
C ARG A 100 -3.23 -6.86 -9.82
N SER A 101 -3.18 -6.35 -11.05
CA SER A 101 -2.21 -6.79 -12.06
C SER A 101 -0.78 -6.28 -11.81
N ARG A 102 -0.64 -5.23 -10.99
CA ARG A 102 0.64 -4.62 -10.61
C ARG A 102 0.88 -4.75 -9.12
N ALA A 103 2.14 -5.05 -8.77
CA ALA A 103 2.59 -5.03 -7.39
C ALA A 103 2.46 -3.62 -6.78
N ALA A 104 2.23 -3.56 -5.48
CA ALA A 104 2.24 -2.30 -4.75
C ALA A 104 3.63 -1.65 -4.81
N LEU A 105 3.66 -0.33 -4.98
CA LEU A 105 4.89 0.46 -4.91
C LEU A 105 5.14 0.86 -3.46
N ASP A 106 6.29 0.46 -2.93
CA ASP A 106 6.80 0.98 -1.66
C ASP A 106 7.37 2.38 -1.87
N VAL A 107 6.55 3.40 -1.61
CA VAL A 107 6.91 4.81 -1.83
C VAL A 107 8.08 5.24 -0.95
N VAL A 108 8.18 4.74 0.28
CA VAL A 108 9.27 5.09 1.21
C VAL A 108 10.59 4.59 0.66
N ARG A 109 10.66 3.30 0.32
CA ARG A 109 11.88 2.71 -0.24
C ARG A 109 12.23 3.32 -1.60
N ALA A 110 11.25 3.53 -2.48
CA ALA A 110 11.48 4.10 -3.80
C ALA A 110 12.01 5.55 -3.74
N THR A 111 11.56 6.32 -2.75
CA THR A 111 11.95 7.74 -2.61
C THR A 111 13.27 7.90 -1.86
N PHE A 112 13.49 7.14 -0.80
CA PHE A 112 14.60 7.36 0.14
C PHE A 112 15.70 6.29 0.08
N GLY A 113 15.53 5.24 -0.72
CA GLY A 113 16.50 4.14 -0.85
C GLY A 113 16.47 3.12 0.29
N GLY A 114 15.67 3.37 1.34
CA GLY A 114 15.52 2.49 2.49
C GLY A 114 14.45 3.00 3.45
N HIS A 115 14.17 2.21 4.49
CA HIS A 115 13.18 2.56 5.50
C HIS A 115 13.84 3.21 6.71
N PRO A 116 13.23 4.26 7.29
CA PRO A 116 13.67 4.77 8.58
C PRO A 116 13.52 3.67 9.64
N ALA A 117 14.27 3.78 10.74
CA ALA A 117 14.06 2.90 11.87
C ALA A 117 12.63 3.09 12.42
N THR A 118 11.80 2.05 12.30
CA THR A 118 10.40 2.05 12.77
C THR A 118 10.30 1.76 14.26
N TYR A 119 11.27 1.04 14.83
CA TYR A 119 11.44 0.88 16.28
C TYR A 119 12.55 1.81 16.77
N GLY A 120 12.21 2.69 17.71
CA GLY A 120 13.12 3.71 18.23
C GLY A 120 14.25 3.17 19.12
N ALA A 121 14.15 1.93 19.59
CA ALA A 121 15.14 1.32 20.45
C ALA A 121 15.45 -0.12 19.97
N ARG A 122 16.73 -0.52 20.01
CA ARG A 122 17.19 -1.89 19.77
C ARG A 122 18.00 -2.37 20.96
N ASP A 123 17.91 -3.65 21.28
CA ASP A 123 18.61 -4.24 22.41
C ASP A 123 20.11 -4.40 22.09
N ALA A 124 20.87 -4.90 23.06
CA ALA A 124 22.31 -5.12 22.88
C ALA A 124 22.64 -6.16 21.79
N ALA A 125 21.67 -7.01 21.41
CA ALA A 125 21.80 -8.01 20.35
C ALA A 125 21.34 -7.48 18.98
N GLY A 126 20.82 -6.24 18.91
CA GLY A 126 20.34 -5.62 17.69
C GLY A 126 18.90 -5.99 17.31
N ALA A 127 18.18 -6.71 18.17
CA ALA A 127 16.75 -6.94 18.04
C ALA A 127 15.98 -5.66 18.41
N PRO A 128 14.78 -5.42 17.85
CA PRO A 128 13.90 -4.34 18.31
C PRO A 128 13.66 -4.44 19.82
N LEU A 129 13.84 -3.34 20.56
CA LEU A 129 13.32 -3.23 21.93
C LEU A 129 11.82 -2.97 21.80
N GLU A 130 11.02 -4.00 22.12
CA GLU A 130 9.56 -3.90 22.32
C GLU A 130 9.21 -3.33 23.70
#